data_AF-A0A3E0PG00-F1
#
_entry.id   AF-A0A3E0PG00-F1
#
_cell.length_a   1.000
_cell.length_b   1.000
_cell.length_c   1.000
_cell.angle_alpha   90.00
_cell.angle_beta   90.00
_cell.angle_gamma   90.00
#
_symmetry.space_group_name_H-M   'P 1'
#
loop_
_entity.id
_entity.type
_entity.pdbx_description
1 polymer ?
#
loop_
_entity_poly.entity_id
_entity_poly.type
_entity_poly.pdbx_seq_one_letter_code
_entity_poly.pdbx_strand_id
1 'polypeptide(L)'
;MSLGIGYINLKQYRKGFEYLQEYAAKNPSDVVVSSQVDALAVRVAELEKQATDKEAQPTSKTILVVDDSPTIRKLISLKLQKCGHETVCAVDGVDALEKINDVVPDLVLLDITMPRMDGYQVCKLIRGNEATKDVPVVMISGKDGFFDKVRGKMVGTSDYITKPFGPETLMRTVNEYLM
;
A
#
# COMPACT_ATOMS: atom_id res chain seq x y z
N MET A 1 -15.94 13.62 46.35
CA MET A 1 -16.60 13.13 45.12
C MET A 1 -16.68 14.29 44.15
N SER A 2 -15.86 14.31 43.10
CA SER A 2 -15.80 15.43 42.15
C SER A 2 -15.59 14.90 40.75
N LEU A 3 -16.68 14.96 39.96
CA LEU A 3 -16.74 15.16 38.51
C LEU A 3 -15.96 14.18 37.60
N GLY A 4 -16.60 13.04 37.30
CA GLY A 4 -16.25 12.17 36.18
C GLY A 4 -16.61 12.74 34.79
N ILE A 5 -17.09 13.98 34.70
CA ILE A 5 -17.53 14.62 33.45
C ILE A 5 -16.34 15.27 32.71
N GLY A 6 -15.19 15.45 33.38
CA GLY A 6 -14.05 16.22 32.83
C GLY A 6 -13.03 15.47 31.96
N TYR A 7 -13.19 14.15 31.72
CA TYR A 7 -12.14 13.33 31.09
C TYR A 7 -12.36 12.97 29.62
N ILE A 8 -13.29 13.61 28.92
CA ILE A 8 -13.50 13.36 27.49
C ILE A 8 -12.55 14.25 26.69
N ASN A 9 -11.27 13.90 26.72
CA ASN A 9 -10.36 14.19 25.62
C ASN A 9 -10.40 12.97 24.67
N LEU A 10 -10.41 13.19 23.36
CA LEU A 10 -10.52 12.17 22.30
C LEU A 10 -9.51 11.00 22.43
N LYS A 11 -8.47 11.14 23.24
CA LYS A 11 -7.46 10.09 23.52
C LYS A 11 -7.73 9.24 24.78
N GLN A 12 -8.76 9.52 25.59
CA GLN A 12 -9.01 8.84 26.88
C GLN A 12 -10.44 8.30 27.05
N TYR A 13 -11.24 8.23 25.97
CA TYR A 13 -12.62 7.73 25.99
C TYR A 13 -12.77 6.33 26.60
N ARG A 14 -11.76 5.46 26.44
CA ARG A 14 -11.74 4.08 26.96
C ARG A 14 -11.85 4.04 28.48
N LYS A 15 -11.08 4.87 29.18
CA LYS A 15 -11.14 4.96 30.66
C LYS A 15 -12.51 5.45 31.14
N GLY A 16 -13.08 6.44 30.45
CA GLY A 16 -14.42 6.94 30.76
C GLY A 16 -15.51 5.87 30.59
N PHE A 17 -15.39 5.04 29.54
CA PHE A 17 -16.28 3.92 29.29
C PHE A 17 -16.15 2.81 30.35
N GLU A 18 -14.93 2.45 30.74
CA GLU A 18 -14.66 1.47 31.81
C GLU A 18 -15.33 1.88 33.15
N TYR A 19 -15.24 3.16 33.52
CA TYR A 19 -15.93 3.66 34.72
C TYR A 19 -17.45 3.52 34.66
N LEU A 20 -18.05 3.76 33.49
CA LEU A 20 -19.50 3.63 33.31
C LEU A 20 -19.94 2.16 33.36
N GLN A 21 -19.14 1.25 32.78
CA GLN A 21 -19.37 -0.20 32.89
C GLN A 21 -19.30 -0.67 34.35
N GLU A 22 -18.29 -0.22 35.10
CA GLU A 22 -18.17 -0.54 36.53
C GLU A 22 -19.35 -0.01 37.36
N TYR A 23 -19.81 1.22 37.07
CA TYR A 23 -20.98 1.78 37.75
C TYR A 23 -22.24 0.99 37.43
N ALA A 24 -22.48 0.64 36.16
CA ALA A 24 -23.64 -0.14 35.75
C ALA A 24 -23.64 -1.55 36.38
N ALA A 25 -22.48 -2.20 36.46
CA ALA A 25 -22.32 -3.51 37.10
C ALA A 25 -22.62 -3.48 38.61
N LYS A 26 -22.28 -2.37 39.29
CA LYS A 26 -22.54 -2.18 40.73
C LYS A 26 -23.99 -1.78 41.02
N ASN A 27 -24.71 -1.24 40.04
CA ASN A 27 -26.08 -0.74 40.17
C ASN A 27 -27.04 -1.34 39.13
N PRO A 28 -27.30 -2.66 39.17
CA PRO A 28 -28.08 -3.36 38.14
C PRO A 28 -29.56 -2.93 38.08
N SER A 29 -30.09 -2.28 39.13
CA SER A 29 -31.46 -1.73 39.14
C SER A 29 -31.59 -0.40 38.39
N ASP A 30 -30.47 0.24 38.02
CA ASP A 30 -30.45 1.48 37.23
C ASP A 30 -30.56 1.14 35.73
N VAL A 31 -31.81 0.86 35.30
CA VAL A 31 -32.15 0.44 33.94
C VAL A 31 -31.77 1.51 32.89
N VAL A 32 -31.81 2.79 33.29
CA VAL A 32 -31.46 3.89 32.39
C VAL A 32 -29.96 3.87 32.10
N VAL A 33 -29.13 3.78 33.14
CA VAL A 33 -27.67 3.78 32.97
C VAL A 33 -27.18 2.51 32.27
N SER A 34 -27.71 1.34 32.62
CA SER A 34 -27.36 0.08 31.94
C SER A 34 -27.65 0.13 30.43
N SER A 35 -28.84 0.59 30.02
CA SER A 35 -29.16 0.73 28.59
C SER A 35 -28.25 1.72 27.84
N GLN A 36 -27.85 2.81 28.49
CA GLN A 36 -26.96 3.81 27.90
C GLN A 36 -25.54 3.26 27.74
N VAL A 37 -25.07 2.49 28.71
CA VAL A 37 -23.76 1.83 28.67
C VAL A 37 -23.72 0.77 27.57
N ASP A 38 -24.77 -0.03 27.40
CA ASP A 38 -24.85 -1.02 26.33
C ASP A 38 -24.84 -0.37 24.93
N ALA A 39 -25.63 0.70 24.74
CA ALA A 39 -25.61 1.46 23.49
C ALA A 39 -24.23 2.09 23.21
N LEU A 40 -23.57 2.59 24.25
CA LEU A 40 -22.22 3.16 24.13
C LEU A 40 -21.17 2.07 23.82
N ALA A 41 -21.33 0.86 24.37
CA ALA A 41 -20.45 -0.28 24.10
C ALA A 41 -20.40 -0.65 22.61
N VAL A 42 -21.57 -0.70 21.97
CA VAL A 42 -21.69 -0.95 20.52
C VAL A 42 -20.92 0.12 19.75
N ARG A 43 -21.09 1.40 20.12
CA ARG A 43 -20.41 2.51 19.43
C ARG A 43 -18.91 2.51 19.65
N VAL A 44 -18.44 2.18 20.86
CA VAL A 44 -17.01 2.05 21.17
C VAL A 44 -16.38 0.92 20.38
N ALA A 45 -17.03 -0.24 20.28
CA ALA A 45 -16.54 -1.37 19.49
C ALA A 45 -16.45 -1.03 17.99
N GLU A 46 -17.42 -0.28 17.44
CA GLU A 46 -17.34 0.24 16.07
C GLU A 46 -16.16 1.19 15.86
N LEU A 47 -15.93 2.11 16.81
CA LEU A 47 -14.83 3.06 16.76
C LEU A 47 -13.46 2.37 16.88
N GLU A 48 -13.35 1.37 17.76
CA GLU A 48 -12.13 0.56 17.89
C GLU A 48 -11.87 -0.26 16.63
N LYS A 49 -12.90 -0.86 16.02
CA LYS A 49 -12.78 -1.55 14.73
C LYS A 49 -12.29 -0.61 13.62
N GLN A 50 -12.87 0.60 13.52
CA GLN A 50 -12.45 1.62 12.57
C GLN A 50 -11.03 2.16 12.82
N ALA A 51 -10.58 2.21 14.08
CA ALA A 51 -9.22 2.59 14.43
C ALA A 51 -8.21 1.48 14.09
N THR A 52 -8.58 0.21 14.32
CA THR A 52 -7.75 -0.96 13.99
C THR A 52 -7.57 -1.09 12.46
N ASP A 53 -8.62 -0.82 11.69
CA ASP A 53 -8.57 -0.78 10.21
C ASP A 53 -7.70 0.40 9.69
N LYS A 54 -7.48 1.44 10.51
CA LYS A 54 -6.57 2.56 10.22
C LYS A 54 -5.12 2.28 10.63
N GLU A 55 -4.89 1.56 11.73
CA GLU A 55 -3.54 1.24 12.22
C GLU A 55 -2.87 0.09 11.46
N ALA A 56 -3.63 -0.72 10.72
CA ALA A 56 -3.11 -1.63 9.70
C ALA A 56 -2.71 -0.90 8.40
N GLN A 57 -2.23 0.35 8.49
CA GLN A 57 -1.59 1.03 7.37
C GLN A 57 -0.22 0.37 7.16
N PRO A 58 0.03 -0.32 6.03
CA PRO A 58 1.37 -0.81 5.73
C PRO A 58 2.34 0.38 5.74
N THR A 59 3.54 0.20 6.29
CA THR A 59 4.64 1.16 6.14
C THR A 59 4.67 1.62 4.70
N SER A 60 4.55 2.93 4.45
CA SER A 60 4.44 3.42 3.08
C SER A 60 5.68 2.97 2.29
N LYS A 61 5.43 2.20 1.22
CA LYS A 61 6.47 1.66 0.32
C LYS A 61 6.61 2.58 -0.88
N THR A 62 7.84 2.77 -1.34
CA THR A 62 8.13 3.57 -2.53
C THR A 62 8.15 2.68 -3.76
N ILE A 63 7.29 2.96 -4.73
CA ILE A 63 7.18 2.18 -5.97
C ILE A 63 7.60 3.05 -7.16
N LEU A 64 8.58 2.58 -7.93
CA LEU A 64 8.98 3.23 -9.18
C LEU A 64 8.11 2.71 -10.32
N VAL A 65 7.36 3.60 -10.98
CA VAL A 65 6.50 3.30 -12.12
C VAL A 65 7.14 3.85 -13.39
N VAL A 66 7.55 2.96 -14.28
CA VAL A 66 8.25 3.28 -15.53
C VAL A 66 7.38 2.84 -16.71
N ASP A 67 6.93 3.79 -17.51
CA ASP A 67 6.13 3.54 -18.71
C ASP A 67 6.22 4.80 -19.58
N ASP A 68 6.23 4.71 -20.90
CA ASP A 68 6.30 5.89 -21.77
C ASP A 68 4.94 6.61 -21.90
N SER A 69 3.84 5.90 -21.66
CA SER A 69 2.49 6.45 -21.65
C SER A 69 2.19 7.24 -20.37
N PRO A 70 1.95 8.58 -20.46
CA PRO A 70 1.58 9.37 -19.28
C PRO A 70 0.26 8.91 -18.66
N THR A 71 -0.66 8.39 -19.47
CA THR A 71 -1.94 7.86 -19.03
C THR A 71 -1.77 6.61 -18.16
N ILE A 72 -0.92 5.67 -18.59
CA ILE A 72 -0.66 4.44 -17.82
C ILE A 72 0.05 4.77 -16.51
N ARG A 73 1.12 5.60 -16.55
CA ARG A 73 1.80 6.06 -15.34
C ARG A 73 0.83 6.68 -14.36
N LYS A 74 -0.06 7.57 -14.82
CA LYS A 74 -1.03 8.25 -13.95
C LYS A 74 -2.04 7.28 -13.36
N LEU A 75 -2.55 6.34 -14.15
CA LEU A 75 -3.52 5.34 -13.69
C LEU A 75 -2.94 4.45 -12.58
N ILE A 76 -1.75 3.89 -12.82
CA ILE A 76 -1.03 3.06 -11.85
C ILE A 76 -0.75 3.88 -10.58
N SER A 77 -0.16 5.08 -10.73
CA SER A 77 0.25 5.90 -9.60
C SER A 77 -0.92 6.30 -8.71
N LEU A 78 -2.04 6.73 -9.30
CA LEU A 78 -3.25 7.05 -8.55
C LEU A 78 -3.78 5.85 -7.77
N LYS A 79 -3.68 4.64 -8.33
CA LYS A 79 -4.14 3.42 -7.67
C LYS A 79 -3.24 3.07 -6.48
N LEU A 80 -1.92 3.11 -6.67
CA LEU A 80 -0.94 2.82 -5.63
C LEU A 80 -1.01 3.83 -4.46
N GLN A 81 -1.14 5.12 -4.78
CA GLN A 81 -1.31 6.18 -3.78
C GLN A 81 -2.59 6.01 -2.95
N LYS A 82 -3.70 5.61 -3.59
CA LYS A 82 -4.94 5.27 -2.87
C LYS A 82 -4.79 4.07 -1.93
N CYS A 83 -3.80 3.22 -2.16
CA CYS A 83 -3.47 2.08 -1.32
C CYS A 83 -2.38 2.40 -0.27
N GLY A 84 -1.94 3.66 -0.16
CA GLY A 84 -0.99 4.10 0.87
C GLY A 84 0.49 4.03 0.46
N HIS A 85 0.79 3.73 -0.80
CA HIS A 85 2.17 3.70 -1.31
C HIS A 85 2.60 5.05 -1.88
N GLU A 86 3.89 5.35 -1.77
CA GLU A 86 4.52 6.44 -2.50
C GLU A 86 4.91 5.98 -3.91
N THR A 87 4.88 6.90 -4.87
CA THR A 87 5.14 6.58 -6.27
C THR A 87 6.14 7.56 -6.86
N VAL A 88 7.24 7.03 -7.38
CA VAL A 88 8.16 7.76 -8.25
C VAL A 88 7.84 7.37 -9.69
N CYS A 89 7.68 8.33 -10.59
CA CYS A 89 7.33 8.05 -11.99
C CYS A 89 8.52 8.33 -12.89
N ALA A 90 8.83 7.43 -13.81
CA ALA A 90 9.82 7.65 -14.87
C ALA A 90 9.19 7.49 -16.26
N VAL A 91 9.55 8.38 -17.19
CA VAL A 91 8.95 8.41 -18.53
C VAL A 91 9.59 7.42 -19.50
N ASP A 92 10.76 6.87 -19.17
CA ASP A 92 11.43 5.83 -19.92
C ASP A 92 12.57 5.20 -19.10
N GLY A 93 13.38 4.34 -19.73
CA GLY A 93 14.49 3.66 -19.07
C GLY A 93 15.63 4.56 -18.59
N VAL A 94 15.92 5.66 -19.30
CA VAL A 94 16.99 6.58 -18.87
C VAL A 94 16.56 7.35 -17.62
N ASP A 95 15.36 7.93 -17.65
CA ASP A 95 14.77 8.63 -16.50
C ASP A 95 14.58 7.69 -15.29
N ALA A 96 14.29 6.40 -15.53
CA ALA A 96 14.20 5.40 -14.47
C ALA A 96 15.52 5.16 -13.77
N LEU A 97 16.62 5.05 -14.52
CA LEU A 97 17.95 4.84 -13.96
C LEU A 97 18.49 6.07 -13.25
N GLU A 98 18.15 7.28 -13.71
CA GLU A 98 18.46 8.51 -12.97
C GLU A 98 17.74 8.50 -11.61
N LYS A 99 16.43 8.27 -11.62
CA LYS A 99 15.61 8.28 -10.40
C LYS A 99 15.95 7.17 -9.41
N ILE A 100 16.31 5.98 -9.89
CA ILE A 100 16.66 4.85 -9.01
C ILE A 100 17.98 5.08 -8.25
N ASN A 101 18.86 5.94 -8.78
CA ASN A 101 20.08 6.34 -8.09
C ASN A 101 19.82 7.36 -6.98
N ASP A 102 18.79 8.21 -7.14
CA ASP A 102 18.40 9.19 -6.12
C ASP A 102 17.59 8.53 -4.99
N VAL A 103 16.68 7.61 -5.34
CA VAL A 103 15.81 6.89 -4.41
C VAL A 103 15.72 5.43 -4.82
N VAL A 104 16.23 4.53 -3.98
CA VAL A 104 16.08 3.08 -4.17
C VAL A 104 14.65 2.68 -3.80
N PRO A 105 13.81 2.24 -4.76
CA PRO A 105 12.43 1.88 -4.49
C PRO A 105 12.32 0.48 -3.89
N ASP A 106 11.21 0.20 -3.23
CA ASP A 106 10.87 -1.13 -2.75
C ASP A 106 10.37 -2.06 -3.88
N LEU A 107 9.88 -1.49 -4.98
CA LEU A 107 9.38 -2.22 -6.15
C LEU A 107 9.49 -1.37 -7.41
N VAL A 108 9.85 -1.99 -8.54
CA VAL A 108 9.80 -1.36 -9.87
C VAL A 108 8.71 -2.02 -10.72
N LEU A 109 7.78 -1.21 -11.20
CA LEU A 109 6.82 -1.57 -12.24
C LEU A 109 7.34 -1.01 -13.57
N LEU A 110 7.74 -1.88 -14.49
CA LEU A 110 8.55 -1.50 -15.66
C LEU A 110 7.91 -1.92 -16.97
N ASP A 111 7.56 -0.96 -17.82
CA ASP A 111 7.16 -1.26 -19.19
C ASP A 111 8.32 -1.85 -20.01
N ILE A 112 8.02 -2.81 -20.88
CA ILE A 112 9.03 -3.41 -21.75
C ILE A 112 9.28 -2.55 -22.99
N THR A 113 8.23 -1.99 -23.60
CA THR A 113 8.29 -1.39 -24.94
C THR A 113 8.37 0.12 -24.83
N MET A 114 9.56 0.61 -24.48
CA MET A 114 9.83 2.03 -24.32
C MET A 114 10.83 2.53 -25.37
N PRO A 115 10.80 3.83 -25.74
CA PRO A 115 11.82 4.44 -26.58
C PRO A 115 13.15 4.55 -25.84
N ARG A 116 14.25 4.69 -26.60
CA ARG A 116 15.65 4.84 -26.14
C ARG A 116 16.25 3.61 -25.45
N MET A 117 15.56 3.03 -24.48
CA MET A 117 16.00 1.86 -23.73
C MET A 117 14.81 0.97 -23.38
N ASP A 118 14.88 -0.30 -23.76
CA ASP A 118 13.82 -1.26 -23.46
C ASP A 118 13.85 -1.71 -22.00
N GLY A 119 12.72 -2.22 -21.49
CA GLY A 119 12.63 -2.64 -20.09
C GLY A 119 13.62 -3.75 -19.72
N TYR A 120 13.97 -4.64 -20.66
CA TYR A 120 14.96 -5.69 -20.38
C TYR A 120 16.36 -5.12 -20.10
N GLN A 121 16.76 -4.08 -20.84
CA GLN A 121 18.02 -3.38 -20.61
C GLN A 121 18.03 -2.69 -19.24
N VAL A 122 16.93 -2.00 -18.88
CA VAL A 122 16.77 -1.36 -17.56
C VAL A 122 16.88 -2.40 -16.45
N CYS A 123 16.14 -3.51 -16.55
CA CYS A 123 16.18 -4.58 -15.55
C CYS A 123 17.58 -5.19 -15.40
N LYS A 124 18.29 -5.41 -16.51
CA LYS A 124 19.69 -5.88 -16.47
C LYS A 124 20.61 -4.90 -15.73
N LEU A 125 20.41 -3.59 -15.90
CA LEU A 125 21.19 -2.56 -15.21
C LEU A 125 20.86 -2.48 -13.72
N ILE A 126 19.58 -2.61 -13.35
CA ILE A 126 19.13 -2.73 -11.95
C ILE A 126 19.80 -3.96 -11.30
N ARG A 127 19.75 -5.13 -11.95
CA ARG A 127 20.37 -6.36 -11.45
C ARG A 127 21.89 -6.30 -11.38
N GLY A 128 22.52 -5.49 -12.22
CA GLY A 128 23.97 -5.29 -12.25
C GLY A 128 24.50 -4.31 -11.20
N ASN A 129 23.64 -3.54 -10.52
CA ASN A 129 24.03 -2.55 -9.53
C ASN A 129 23.83 -3.11 -8.11
N GLU A 130 24.88 -3.06 -7.28
CA GLU A 130 24.85 -3.63 -5.93
C GLU A 130 23.76 -3.02 -5.02
N ALA A 131 23.44 -1.73 -5.22
CA ALA A 131 22.43 -1.04 -4.42
C ALA A 131 20.98 -1.41 -4.80
N THR A 132 20.75 -1.89 -6.03
CA THR A 132 19.40 -2.13 -6.57
C THR A 132 19.17 -3.57 -7.05
N LYS A 133 20.20 -4.43 -6.99
CA LYS A 133 20.14 -5.82 -7.47
C LYS A 133 19.03 -6.66 -6.84
N ASP A 134 18.64 -6.35 -5.60
CA ASP A 134 17.62 -7.10 -4.86
C ASP A 134 16.23 -6.47 -4.96
N VAL A 135 16.10 -5.29 -5.60
CA VAL A 135 14.80 -4.63 -5.78
C VAL A 135 13.93 -5.46 -6.73
N PRO A 136 12.72 -5.88 -6.35
CA PRO A 136 11.85 -6.63 -7.24
C PRO A 136 11.48 -5.79 -8.47
N VAL A 137 11.54 -6.41 -9.65
CA VAL A 137 11.19 -5.77 -10.93
C VAL A 137 10.07 -6.57 -11.56
N VAL A 138 8.90 -5.97 -11.65
CA VAL A 138 7.72 -6.53 -12.31
C VAL A 138 7.56 -5.86 -13.66
N MET A 139 7.68 -6.67 -14.71
CA MET A 139 7.53 -6.20 -16.08
C MET A 139 6.04 -6.05 -16.43
N ILE A 140 5.69 -4.94 -17.07
CA ILE A 140 4.36 -4.71 -17.61
C ILE A 140 4.47 -4.68 -19.13
N SER A 141 3.74 -5.51 -19.84
CA SER A 141 3.96 -5.67 -21.29
C SER A 141 2.69 -5.95 -22.06
N GLY A 142 2.52 -5.30 -23.21
CA GLY A 142 1.53 -5.71 -24.22
C GLY A 142 1.97 -6.94 -25.04
N LYS A 143 3.22 -7.37 -24.91
CA LYS A 143 3.74 -8.61 -25.48
C LYS A 143 3.59 -9.73 -24.46
N ASP A 144 2.92 -10.80 -24.86
CA ASP A 144 2.61 -11.98 -24.03
C ASP A 144 3.27 -13.27 -24.57
N GLY A 145 4.19 -13.13 -25.53
CA GLY A 145 4.87 -14.24 -26.18
C GLY A 145 5.79 -15.03 -25.24
N PHE A 146 5.95 -16.34 -25.52
CA PHE A 146 6.86 -17.22 -24.80
C PHE A 146 8.30 -16.66 -24.74
N PHE A 147 8.78 -16.08 -25.84
CA PHE A 147 10.12 -15.49 -25.93
C PHE A 147 10.33 -14.31 -24.99
N ASP A 148 9.31 -13.50 -24.74
CA ASP A 148 9.39 -12.36 -23.83
C ASP A 148 9.54 -12.84 -22.38
N LYS A 149 8.77 -13.85 -21.98
CA LYS A 149 8.87 -14.47 -20.66
C LYS A 149 10.25 -15.11 -20.44
N VAL A 150 10.77 -15.82 -21.44
CA VAL A 150 12.12 -16.39 -21.39
C VAL A 150 13.17 -15.30 -21.26
N ARG A 151 13.07 -14.23 -22.07
CA ARG A 151 14.04 -13.15 -22.08
C ARG A 151 14.13 -12.43 -20.74
N GLY A 152 13.02 -12.08 -20.10
CA GLY A 152 13.17 -11.41 -18.81
C GLY A 152 13.43 -12.36 -17.63
N LYS A 153 13.13 -13.67 -17.74
CA LYS A 153 13.74 -14.64 -16.81
C LYS A 153 15.27 -14.59 -16.89
N MET A 154 15.83 -14.49 -18.10
CA MET A 154 17.28 -14.37 -18.28
C MET A 154 17.86 -13.07 -17.72
N VAL A 155 17.10 -11.96 -17.71
CA VAL A 155 17.57 -10.68 -17.15
C VAL A 155 17.23 -10.48 -15.67
N GLY A 156 16.55 -11.43 -15.02
CA GLY A 156 16.28 -11.39 -13.59
C GLY A 156 15.00 -10.65 -13.18
N THR A 157 14.00 -10.57 -14.07
CA THR A 157 12.66 -10.09 -13.71
C THR A 157 12.02 -10.97 -12.63
N SER A 158 11.34 -10.33 -11.69
CA SER A 158 10.62 -11.00 -10.61
C SER A 158 9.28 -11.56 -11.10
N ASP A 159 8.50 -10.75 -11.82
CA ASP A 159 7.20 -11.17 -12.36
C ASP A 159 6.77 -10.38 -13.61
N TYR A 160 5.62 -10.74 -14.18
CA TYR A 160 5.02 -10.13 -15.36
C TYR A 160 3.53 -9.86 -15.21
N ILE A 161 3.12 -8.70 -15.70
CA ILE A 161 1.73 -8.32 -15.92
C ILE A 161 1.51 -8.06 -17.41
N THR A 162 0.60 -8.81 -18.03
CA THR A 162 0.20 -8.59 -19.43
C THR A 162 -0.79 -7.43 -19.53
N LYS A 163 -0.58 -6.51 -20.47
CA LYS A 163 -1.54 -5.46 -20.85
C LYS A 163 -2.57 -6.03 -21.84
N PRO A 164 -3.86 -5.66 -21.73
CA PRO A 164 -4.45 -4.83 -20.69
C PRO A 164 -4.62 -5.60 -19.37
N PHE A 165 -4.46 -4.91 -18.24
CA PHE A 165 -4.66 -5.48 -16.90
C PHE A 165 -5.66 -4.66 -16.10
N GLY A 166 -6.38 -5.34 -15.21
CA GLY A 166 -7.30 -4.70 -14.26
C GLY A 166 -6.60 -4.23 -12.98
N PRO A 167 -7.24 -3.35 -12.20
CA PRO A 167 -6.71 -2.89 -10.91
C PRO A 167 -6.42 -4.04 -9.92
N GLU A 168 -7.20 -5.12 -9.98
CA GLU A 168 -7.02 -6.28 -9.10
C GLU A 168 -5.71 -7.03 -9.40
N THR A 169 -5.39 -7.24 -10.67
CA THR A 169 -4.14 -7.89 -11.09
C THR A 169 -2.93 -7.07 -10.64
N LEU A 170 -2.99 -5.75 -10.83
CA LEU A 170 -1.94 -4.84 -10.37
C LEU A 170 -1.73 -4.95 -8.86
N MET A 171 -2.79 -4.80 -8.07
CA MET A 171 -2.67 -4.80 -6.61
C MET A 171 -2.28 -6.17 -6.05
N ARG A 172 -2.76 -7.26 -6.65
CA ARG A 172 -2.34 -8.62 -6.25
C ARG A 172 -0.83 -8.76 -6.38
N THR A 173 -0.29 -8.40 -7.54
CA THR A 173 1.15 -8.51 -7.82
C THR A 173 1.95 -7.60 -6.90
N VAL A 174 1.52 -6.34 -6.72
CA VAL A 174 2.19 -5.39 -5.83
C VAL A 174 2.24 -5.92 -4.38
N ASN A 175 1.13 -6.45 -3.88
CA ASN A 175 1.07 -7.00 -2.53
C ASN A 175 1.94 -8.25 -2.36
N GLU A 176 2.11 -9.08 -3.39
CA GLU A 176 2.99 -10.25 -3.35
C GLU A 176 4.47 -9.89 -3.11
N TYR A 177 4.89 -8.69 -3.54
CA TYR A 177 6.28 -8.23 -3.41
C TYR A 177 6.51 -7.23 -2.26
N LEU A 178 5.45 -6.66 -1.68
CA LEU A 178 5.55 -5.61 -0.66
C LEU A 178 5.01 -6.00 0.73
N MET A 179 4.38 -7.17 0.86
CA MET A 179 3.86 -7.71 2.14
C MET A 179 4.71 -8.86 2.69
#